data_AF-A0A8X8BB20-F1
#
_entry.id   AF-A0A8X8BB20-F1
#
_cell.length_a   1.000
_cell.length_b   1.000
_cell.length_c   1.000
_cell.angle_alpha   90.00
_cell.angle_beta   90.00
_cell.angle_gamma   90.00
#
_symmetry.space_group_name_H-M   'P 1'
#
loop_
_entity.id
_entity.type
_entity.pdbx_description
1 polymer ?
#
loop_
_entity_poly.entity_id
_entity_poly.type
_entity_poly.pdbx_seq_one_letter_code
_entity_poly.pdbx_strand_id
1 'polypeptide(L)'
;MSDGKVQFRKVSVPPNRYTPLEKAWLDIYTPVYHQMKVDIRMKSRKVELKTRADTPDVSNLQKSADFVHAFMLGFDVTDAISLLRMDELYVESFEIKDVKTLKGEHLSRAIGRLSGKGGKTKFAIENSTKTRIVIADTRIHILGAFSNIKIARDSF
;
A
#
# COMPACT_ATOMS: atom_id res chain seq x y z
N MET A 1 -15.66 -17.32 19.48
CA MET A 1 -14.31 -17.20 20.06
C MET A 1 -13.37 -17.93 19.13
N SER A 2 -12.59 -17.22 18.32
CA SER A 2 -11.59 -17.84 17.46
C SER A 2 -10.54 -18.49 18.34
N ASP A 3 -10.48 -19.82 18.31
CA ASP A 3 -9.42 -20.65 18.89
C ASP A 3 -8.07 -19.94 18.77
N GLY A 4 -7.33 -19.83 19.87
CA GLY A 4 -6.05 -19.13 20.02
C GLY A 4 -4.88 -19.68 19.20
N LYS A 5 -5.13 -20.12 17.96
CA LYS A 5 -4.13 -20.52 16.99
C LYS A 5 -3.43 -19.27 16.46
N VAL A 6 -2.13 -19.21 16.70
CA VAL A 6 -1.25 -18.18 16.14
C VAL A 6 -1.36 -18.21 14.62
N GLN A 7 -1.77 -17.08 14.04
CA GLN A 7 -1.84 -16.91 12.59
C GLN A 7 -0.60 -16.20 12.10
N PHE A 8 -0.19 -16.53 10.88
CA PHE A 8 1.00 -15.99 10.25
C PHE A 8 0.66 -15.36 8.91
N ARG A 9 1.28 -14.22 8.61
CA ARG A 9 1.29 -13.61 7.28
C ARG A 9 2.73 -13.31 6.88
N LYS A 10 3.00 -13.39 5.58
CA LYS A 10 4.31 -13.06 5.02
C LYS A 10 4.13 -12.12 3.85
N VAL A 11 4.86 -11.02 3.87
CA VAL A 11 4.92 -10.06 2.77
C VAL A 11 6.30 -10.15 2.13
N SER A 12 6.34 -10.34 0.81
CA SER A 12 7.59 -10.36 0.05
C SER A 12 8.13 -8.94 -0.11
N VAL A 13 9.44 -8.76 0.03
CA VAL A 13 10.12 -7.48 -0.12
C VAL A 13 10.83 -7.45 -1.48
N PRO A 14 10.38 -6.60 -2.42
CA PRO A 14 11.08 -6.39 -3.69
C PRO A 14 12.53 -5.93 -3.48
N PRO A 15 13.49 -6.31 -4.34
CA PRO A 15 14.90 -5.95 -4.17
C PRO A 15 15.15 -4.44 -4.04
N ASN A 16 14.41 -3.62 -4.81
CA ASN A 16 14.49 -2.16 -4.78
C ASN A 16 13.86 -1.52 -3.53
N ARG A 17 13.10 -2.28 -2.72
CA ARG A 17 12.44 -1.79 -1.50
C ARG A 17 13.15 -2.18 -0.21
N TYR A 18 14.20 -2.99 -0.28
CA TYR A 18 14.93 -3.45 0.91
C TYR A 18 15.62 -2.29 1.66
N THR A 19 16.38 -1.44 0.96
CA THR A 19 17.03 -0.27 1.59
C THR A 19 16.03 0.76 2.14
N PRO A 20 14.93 1.12 1.43
CA PRO A 20 13.87 1.94 2.03
C PRO A 20 13.23 1.31 3.28
N LEU A 21 12.99 -0.01 3.26
CA LEU A 21 12.42 -0.72 4.39
C LEU A 21 13.32 -0.65 5.63
N GLU A 22 14.63 -0.86 5.47
CA GLU A 22 15.57 -0.76 6.58
C GLU A 22 15.59 0.63 7.22
N LYS A 23 15.53 1.69 6.40
CA LYS A 23 15.51 3.08 6.89
C LYS A 23 14.21 3.42 7.64
N ALA A 24 13.07 2.95 7.13
CA ALA A 24 11.75 3.24 7.69
C ALA A 24 11.27 2.17 8.70
N TRP A 25 12.13 1.21 9.07
CA TRP A 25 11.71 0.03 9.82
C TRP A 25 11.07 0.38 11.16
N LEU A 26 11.64 1.33 11.90
CA LEU A 26 11.11 1.74 13.21
C LEU A 26 9.71 2.37 13.08
N ASP A 27 9.48 3.16 12.03
CA ASP A 27 8.19 3.82 11.78
C ASP A 27 7.11 2.82 11.36
N ILE A 28 7.49 1.70 10.76
CA ILE A 28 6.59 0.59 10.40
C ILE A 28 6.37 -0.33 11.61
N TYR A 29 7.44 -0.67 12.32
CA TYR A 29 7.43 -1.58 13.46
C TYR A 29 6.57 -1.03 14.60
N THR A 30 6.75 0.24 14.96
CA THR A 30 6.12 0.87 16.12
C THR A 30 4.60 0.76 16.12
N PRO A 31 3.86 1.21 15.07
CA PRO A 31 2.41 1.11 15.06
C PRO A 31 1.93 -0.35 15.01
N VAL A 32 2.59 -1.24 14.26
CA VAL A 32 2.21 -2.65 14.18
C VAL A 32 2.37 -3.36 15.53
N TYR A 33 3.50 -3.16 16.21
CA TYR A 33 3.78 -3.82 17.46
C TYR A 33 2.99 -3.22 18.64
N HIS A 34 2.96 -1.89 18.76
CA HIS A 34 2.36 -1.23 19.92
C HIS A 34 0.85 -1.04 19.81
N GLN A 35 0.34 -0.68 18.63
CA GLN A 35 -1.08 -0.39 18.43
C GLN A 35 -1.85 -1.64 18.00
N MET A 36 -1.34 -2.37 16.99
CA MET A 36 -2.03 -3.55 16.47
C MET A 36 -1.79 -4.81 17.30
N LYS A 37 -0.79 -4.79 18.20
CA LYS A 37 -0.36 -5.94 19.03
C LYS A 37 0.00 -7.16 18.18
N VAL A 38 0.66 -6.94 17.04
CA VAL A 38 1.13 -7.98 16.11
C VAL A 38 2.65 -8.04 16.18
N ASP A 39 3.22 -9.24 16.27
CA ASP A 39 4.68 -9.38 16.20
C ASP A 39 5.13 -9.33 14.74
N ILE A 40 6.14 -8.52 14.45
CA ILE A 40 6.61 -8.22 13.10
C ILE A 40 8.13 -8.37 13.05
N ARG A 41 8.61 -9.16 12.09
CA ARG A 41 10.03 -9.47 11.93
C ARG A 41 10.44 -9.38 10.47
N MET A 42 11.56 -8.72 10.22
CA MET A 42 12.23 -8.77 8.92
C MET A 42 13.14 -10.00 8.84
N LYS A 43 12.98 -10.82 7.79
CA LYS A 43 13.80 -12.01 7.53
C LYS A 43 14.06 -12.16 6.02
N SER A 44 15.31 -11.95 5.60
CA SER A 44 15.84 -12.20 4.25
C SER A 44 14.82 -12.01 3.11
N ARG A 45 14.63 -10.75 2.68
CA ARG A 45 13.67 -10.32 1.64
C ARG A 45 12.19 -10.61 1.93
N LYS A 46 11.82 -10.89 3.18
CA LYS A 46 10.43 -11.05 3.61
C LYS A 46 10.20 -10.33 4.93
N VAL A 47 8.97 -9.86 5.13
CA VAL A 47 8.45 -9.41 6.42
C VAL A 47 7.45 -10.46 6.89
N GLU A 48 7.71 -11.05 8.06
CA GLU A 48 6.85 -12.03 8.70
C GLU A 48 6.05 -11.33 9.80
N LEU A 49 4.73 -11.53 9.80
CA LEU A 49 3.81 -11.03 10.80
C LEU A 49 3.13 -12.22 11.48
N LYS A 50 2.94 -12.15 12.79
CA LYS A 50 2.17 -13.16 13.53
C LYS A 50 1.32 -12.54 14.63
N THR A 51 0.16 -13.14 14.89
CA THR A 51 -0.64 -12.76 16.06
C THR A 51 0.09 -13.11 17.35
N ARG A 52 -0.20 -12.34 18.39
CA ARG A 52 0.24 -12.52 19.76
C ARG A 52 -0.95 -12.91 20.63
N ALA A 53 -0.68 -13.35 21.86
CA ALA A 53 -1.73 -13.65 22.83
C ALA A 53 -2.58 -12.42 23.21
N ASP A 54 -2.01 -11.23 23.10
CA ASP A 54 -2.65 -9.93 23.37
C ASP A 54 -3.15 -9.24 22.09
N THR A 55 -3.17 -9.91 20.93
CA THR A 55 -3.79 -9.34 19.73
C THR A 55 -5.31 -9.30 19.93
N PRO A 56 -5.94 -8.11 19.91
CA PRO A 56 -7.35 -7.98 20.24
C PRO A 56 -8.27 -8.58 19.16
N ASP A 57 -7.86 -8.50 17.90
CA ASP A 57 -8.62 -9.02 16.76
C ASP A 57 -7.67 -9.62 15.71
N VAL A 58 -8.06 -10.74 15.11
CA VAL A 58 -7.38 -11.37 13.98
C VAL A 58 -7.30 -10.41 12.78
N SER A 59 -8.29 -9.52 12.61
CA SER A 59 -8.28 -8.52 11.54
C SER A 59 -7.05 -7.60 11.60
N ASN A 60 -6.47 -7.38 12.79
CA ASN A 60 -5.25 -6.59 12.95
C ASN A 60 -4.04 -7.19 12.22
N LEU A 61 -3.97 -8.52 12.12
CA LEU A 61 -2.93 -9.19 11.35
C LEU A 61 -3.05 -8.87 9.86
N GLN A 62 -4.28 -8.86 9.34
CA GLN A 62 -4.56 -8.54 7.94
C GLN A 62 -4.25 -7.06 7.66
N LYS A 63 -4.76 -6.13 8.48
CA LYS A 63 -4.45 -4.69 8.36
C LYS A 63 -2.95 -4.41 8.42
N SER A 64 -2.22 -5.09 9.31
CA SER A 64 -0.76 -4.96 9.41
C SER A 64 -0.05 -5.49 8.16
N ALA A 65 -0.54 -6.60 7.59
CA ALA A 65 0.01 -7.12 6.35
C ALA A 65 -0.27 -6.17 5.16
N ASP A 66 -1.46 -5.60 5.09
CA ASP A 66 -1.85 -4.65 4.04
C ASP A 66 -1.08 -3.33 4.15
N PHE A 67 -0.85 -2.84 5.36
CA PHE A 67 0.03 -1.69 5.63
C PHE A 67 1.46 -1.92 5.12
N VAL A 68 2.08 -3.05 5.49
CA VAL A 68 3.42 -3.40 5.00
C VAL A 68 3.41 -3.59 3.49
N HIS A 69 2.37 -4.21 2.94
CA HIS A 69 2.23 -4.40 1.50
C HIS A 69 2.11 -3.07 0.75
N ALA A 70 1.32 -2.11 1.24
CA ALA A 70 1.23 -0.77 0.68
C ALA A 70 2.60 -0.07 0.64
N PHE A 71 3.39 -0.18 1.71
CA PHE A 71 4.76 0.33 1.70
C PHE A 71 5.64 -0.38 0.65
N MET A 72 5.46 -1.68 0.41
CA MET A 72 6.18 -2.38 -0.68
C MET A 72 5.79 -1.90 -2.07
N LEU A 73 4.53 -1.48 -2.25
CA LEU A 73 4.03 -0.91 -3.50
C LEU A 73 4.53 0.52 -3.75
N GLY A 74 5.20 1.13 -2.77
CA GLY A 74 5.84 2.44 -2.91
C GLY A 74 5.08 3.59 -2.24
N PHE A 75 4.03 3.31 -1.47
CA PHE A 75 3.39 4.33 -0.63
C PHE A 75 4.32 4.79 0.51
N ASP A 76 4.21 6.05 0.88
CA ASP A 76 4.89 6.60 2.06
C ASP A 76 4.27 6.05 3.34
N VAL A 77 5.09 5.91 4.38
CA VAL A 77 4.65 5.36 5.69
C VAL A 77 3.51 6.21 6.28
N THR A 78 3.59 7.52 6.11
CA THR A 78 2.60 8.49 6.60
C THR A 78 1.23 8.32 5.95
N ASP A 79 1.19 7.90 4.69
CA ASP A 79 -0.06 7.62 3.99
C ASP A 79 -0.56 6.21 4.34
N ALA A 80 0.34 5.23 4.31
CA ALA A 80 0.00 3.83 4.57
C ALA A 80 -0.51 3.59 5.99
N ILE A 81 -0.10 4.38 6.99
CA ILE A 81 -0.57 4.24 8.39
C ILE A 81 -2.08 4.41 8.52
N SER A 82 -2.73 5.09 7.57
CA SER A 82 -4.19 5.22 7.51
C SER A 82 -4.90 3.87 7.40
N LEU A 83 -4.29 2.87 6.75
CA LEU A 83 -4.81 1.50 6.64
C LEU A 83 -4.92 0.78 7.99
N LEU A 84 -4.12 1.17 8.97
CA LEU A 84 -4.21 0.61 10.32
C LEU A 84 -5.37 1.23 11.11
N ARG A 85 -5.82 2.43 10.74
CA ARG A 85 -6.80 3.23 11.49
C ARG A 85 -8.20 3.15 10.90
N MET A 86 -8.31 3.00 9.59
CA MET A 86 -9.57 3.10 8.85
C MET A 86 -9.84 1.80 8.09
N ASP A 87 -10.92 1.12 8.46
CA ASP A 87 -11.29 -0.21 7.96
C ASP A 87 -11.82 -0.18 6.53
N GLU A 88 -12.25 0.99 6.07
CA GLU A 88 -12.81 1.20 4.73
C GLU A 88 -11.76 1.55 3.67
N LEU A 89 -10.48 1.63 4.05
CA LEU A 89 -9.40 1.93 3.13
C LEU A 89 -8.81 0.65 2.52
N TYR A 90 -8.64 0.67 1.21
CA TYR A 90 -8.10 -0.43 0.43
C TYR A 90 -6.99 0.06 -0.48
N VAL A 91 -6.17 -0.88 -0.96
CA VAL A 91 -5.21 -0.62 -2.03
C VAL A 91 -5.65 -1.39 -3.27
N GLU A 92 -5.95 -0.66 -4.34
CA GLU A 92 -6.26 -1.23 -5.64
C GLU A 92 -5.06 -1.05 -6.59
N SER A 93 -4.74 -2.09 -7.35
CA SER A 93 -3.66 -2.08 -8.33
C SER A 93 -4.19 -2.48 -9.69
N PHE A 94 -3.89 -1.70 -10.72
CA PHE A 94 -4.25 -2.03 -12.11
C PHE A 94 -3.14 -1.62 -13.07
N GLU A 95 -3.15 -2.21 -14.26
CA GLU A 95 -2.25 -1.82 -15.33
C GLU A 95 -2.88 -0.73 -16.19
N ILE A 96 -2.06 0.20 -16.69
CA ILE A 96 -2.55 1.28 -17.59
C ILE A 96 -3.25 0.71 -18.83
N LYS A 97 -2.81 -0.49 -19.25
CA LYS A 97 -3.40 -1.23 -20.38
C LYS A 97 -4.83 -1.69 -20.13
N ASP A 98 -5.23 -1.86 -18.88
CA ASP A 98 -6.60 -2.27 -18.50
C ASP A 98 -7.61 -1.13 -18.74
N VAL A 99 -7.14 0.12 -18.80
CA VAL A 99 -7.97 1.30 -19.07
C VAL A 99 -7.86 1.72 -20.54
N LYS A 100 -6.63 1.76 -21.08
CA LYS A 100 -6.36 2.12 -22.48
C LYS A 100 -5.30 1.20 -23.06
N THR A 101 -5.64 0.51 -24.15
CA THR A 101 -4.70 -0.35 -24.89
C THR A 101 -3.64 0.50 -25.61
N LEU A 102 -2.56 0.84 -24.89
CA LEU A 102 -1.45 1.64 -25.40
C LEU A 102 -0.19 0.79 -25.58
N LYS A 103 0.58 1.08 -26.63
CA LYS A 103 1.86 0.40 -26.93
C LYS A 103 3.00 1.39 -27.09
N GLY A 104 4.20 0.98 -26.68
CA GLY A 104 5.45 1.69 -26.90
C GLY A 104 5.43 3.15 -26.41
N GLU A 105 5.80 4.07 -27.31
CA GLU A 105 5.93 5.50 -27.02
C GLU A 105 4.65 6.15 -26.49
N HIS A 106 3.47 5.68 -26.92
CA HIS A 106 2.19 6.19 -26.43
C HIS A 106 1.95 5.89 -24.95
N LEU A 107 2.48 4.76 -24.44
CA LEU A 107 2.39 4.40 -23.03
C LEU A 107 3.25 5.33 -22.18
N SER A 108 4.50 5.58 -22.59
CA SER A 108 5.38 6.52 -21.90
C SER A 108 4.78 7.93 -21.87
N ARG A 109 4.21 8.40 -22.99
CA ARG A 109 3.52 9.70 -23.05
C ARG A 109 2.26 9.74 -22.19
N ALA A 110 1.54 8.64 -22.03
CA ALA A 110 0.40 8.57 -21.12
C ALA A 110 0.85 8.67 -19.66
N ILE A 111 1.87 7.91 -19.26
CA ILE A 111 2.48 7.99 -17.91
C ILE A 111 2.93 9.42 -17.58
N GLY A 112 3.62 10.07 -18.53
CA GLY A 112 4.07 11.46 -18.36
C GLY A 112 2.91 12.45 -18.18
N ARG A 113 1.77 12.22 -18.86
CA ARG A 113 0.56 13.05 -18.71
C ARG A 113 -0.17 12.79 -17.38
N LEU A 114 -0.22 11.53 -16.95
CA LEU A 114 -0.85 11.12 -15.68
C LEU A 114 -0.09 11.70 -14.49
N SER A 115 1.25 11.65 -14.51
CA SER A 115 2.06 12.33 -13.50
C SER A 115 1.92 13.85 -13.62
N GLY A 116 1.94 14.37 -14.85
CA GLY A 116 1.98 15.80 -15.12
C GLY A 116 3.35 16.41 -14.79
N LYS A 117 3.54 17.70 -15.10
CA LYS A 117 4.81 18.39 -14.83
C LYS A 117 5.04 18.48 -13.32
N GLY A 118 6.00 17.70 -12.81
CA GLY A 118 6.33 17.64 -11.38
C GLY A 118 5.24 17.01 -10.52
N GLY A 119 4.44 16.08 -11.05
CA GLY A 119 3.40 15.39 -10.27
C GLY A 119 2.10 16.19 -10.07
N LYS A 120 1.98 17.41 -10.62
CA LYS A 120 0.85 18.30 -10.34
C LYS A 120 -0.52 17.71 -10.68
N THR A 121 -0.63 16.98 -11.79
CA THR A 121 -1.90 16.35 -12.20
C THR A 121 -2.27 15.24 -11.24
N LYS A 122 -1.32 14.37 -10.91
CA LYS A 122 -1.48 13.33 -9.89
C LYS A 122 -1.94 13.94 -8.55
N PHE A 123 -1.26 14.97 -8.06
CA PHE A 123 -1.63 15.63 -6.81
C PHE A 123 -3.03 16.27 -6.85
N ALA A 124 -3.44 16.81 -8.00
CA ALA A 124 -4.79 17.35 -8.15
C ALA A 124 -5.86 16.26 -8.01
N ILE A 125 -5.64 15.08 -8.61
CA ILE A 125 -6.55 13.93 -8.50
C ILE A 125 -6.55 13.37 -7.08
N GLU A 126 -5.39 13.21 -6.45
CA GLU A 126 -5.27 12.74 -5.06
C GLU A 126 -6.07 13.63 -4.09
N ASN A 127 -5.96 14.94 -4.24
CA ASN A 127 -6.67 15.90 -3.38
C ASN A 127 -8.17 15.95 -3.66
N SER A 128 -8.59 15.87 -4.93
CA SER A 128 -10.02 15.91 -5.28
C SER A 128 -10.76 14.65 -4.84
N THR A 129 -10.12 13.49 -4.97
CA THR A 129 -10.71 12.19 -4.66
C THR A 129 -10.42 11.71 -3.24
N LYS A 130 -9.57 12.42 -2.47
CA LYS A 130 -9.08 11.99 -1.16
C LYS A 130 -8.45 10.60 -1.21
N THR A 131 -7.61 10.38 -2.23
CA THR A 131 -6.84 9.15 -2.42
C THR A 131 -5.35 9.44 -2.37
N ARG A 132 -4.56 8.37 -2.33
CA ARG A 132 -3.11 8.40 -2.56
C ARG A 132 -2.79 7.51 -3.73
N ILE A 133 -1.92 7.95 -4.61
CA ILE A 133 -1.63 7.30 -5.88
C ILE A 133 -0.13 7.05 -5.98
N VAL A 134 0.27 5.86 -6.40
CA VAL A 134 1.66 5.55 -6.76
C VAL A 134 1.67 5.03 -8.19
N ILE A 135 2.52 5.62 -9.02
CA ILE A 135 2.71 5.20 -10.41
C ILE A 135 4.06 4.49 -10.48
N ALA A 136 4.04 3.19 -10.74
CA ALA A 136 5.21 2.32 -10.83
C ALA A 136 5.26 1.69 -12.23
N ASP A 137 6.06 2.30 -13.11
CA ASP A 137 6.18 1.93 -14.53
C ASP A 137 4.80 1.86 -15.23
N THR A 138 4.29 0.66 -15.44
CA THR A 138 3.01 0.39 -16.13
C THR A 138 1.86 0.11 -15.17
N ARG A 139 2.13 0.07 -13.86
CA ARG A 139 1.15 -0.20 -12.81
C ARG A 139 0.84 1.06 -12.02
N ILE A 140 -0.43 1.23 -11.69
CA ILE A 140 -0.92 2.29 -10.84
C ILE A 140 -1.49 1.62 -9.59
N HIS A 141 -1.08 2.12 -8.43
CA HIS A 141 -1.60 1.73 -7.13
C HIS A 141 -2.38 2.91 -6.56
N ILE A 142 -3.63 2.69 -6.14
CA ILE A 142 -4.46 3.70 -5.50
C ILE A 142 -4.83 3.21 -4.11
N LEU A 143 -4.59 4.03 -3.09
CA LEU A 143 -5.03 3.83 -1.72
C LEU A 143 -6.19 4.78 -1.43
N GLY A 144 -7.31 4.24 -0.96
CA GLY A 144 -8.49 5.03 -0.64
C GLY A 144 -9.71 4.20 -0.27
N ALA A 145 -10.83 4.86 -0.02
CA ALA A 145 -12.12 4.19 0.10
C ALA A 145 -12.58 3.66 -1.26
N PHE A 146 -13.34 2.58 -1.27
CA PHE A 146 -13.78 1.92 -2.52
C PHE A 146 -14.46 2.87 -3.53
N SER A 147 -15.37 3.73 -3.06
CA SER A 147 -16.02 4.74 -3.90
C SER A 147 -15.04 5.76 -4.47
N ASN A 148 -14.09 6.22 -3.67
CA ASN A 148 -13.08 7.21 -4.05
C ASN A 148 -12.06 6.63 -5.04
N ILE A 149 -11.66 5.37 -4.84
CA ILE A 149 -10.78 4.65 -5.76
C ILE A 149 -11.42 4.57 -7.14
N LYS A 150 -12.71 4.23 -7.21
CA LYS A 150 -13.44 4.19 -8.48
C LYS A 150 -13.43 5.55 -9.20
N ILE A 151 -13.72 6.63 -8.48
CA ILE A 151 -13.70 7.99 -9.04
C ILE A 151 -12.28 8.38 -9.52
N ALA A 152 -11.25 8.03 -8.74
CA ALA A 152 -9.85 8.28 -9.12
C ALA A 152 -9.45 7.47 -10.36
N ARG A 153 -9.89 6.21 -10.45
CA ARG A 153 -9.67 5.34 -11.61
C ARG A 153 -10.33 5.89 -12.87
N ASP A 154 -11.56 6.37 -12.76
CA ASP A 154 -12.30 6.98 -13.88
C ASP A 154 -11.69 8.33 -14.32
N SER A 155 -10.84 8.95 -13.49
CA SER A 155 -10.16 10.21 -13.80
C SER A 155 -8.87 10.03 -14.64
N PHE A 156 -8.44 8.81 -14.93
CA PHE A 156 -7.23 8.46 -15.71
C PHE A 156 -7.53 8.09 -17.18
#